data_AF-A0A560DXB5-F1
#
_entry.id   AF-A0A560DXB5-F1
#
_cell.length_a   1.000
_cell.length_b   1.000
_cell.length_c   1.000
_cell.angle_alpha   90.00
_cell.angle_beta   90.00
_cell.angle_gamma   90.00
#
_symmetry.space_group_name_H-M   'P 1'
#
loop_
_entity.id
_entity.type
_entity.pdbx_description
1 polymer ?
#
loop_
_entity_poly.entity_id
_entity_poly.type
_entity_poly.pdbx_seq_one_letter_code
_entity_poly.pdbx_strand_id
1 'polypeptide(L)'
;MAGLGNSVSGALRTFGFWLANGTVGHPVLSGIDYSCIFREPSALEAAMAIYANVLRIDESGRVLNPRAAERRAAQSIRAYVDRTYVVDPPFESWEVALHEPPGLSDIDADAATRPGSNPDGARS
;
A
#
# COMPACT_ATOMS: atom_id res chain seq x y z
N MET A 1 -26.52 4.87 4.81
CA MET A 1 -25.04 4.89 4.65
C MET A 1 -24.72 4.43 3.24
N ALA A 2 -23.89 5.18 2.53
CA ALA A 2 -23.33 4.74 1.25
C ALA A 2 -22.03 3.98 1.53
N GLY A 3 -21.90 2.77 1.00
CA GLY A 3 -20.65 2.00 1.04
C GLY A 3 -19.73 2.35 -0.13
N LEU A 4 -18.50 1.83 -0.10
CA LEU A 4 -17.62 1.83 -1.27
C LEU A 4 -18.31 1.15 -2.46
N GLY A 5 -18.23 1.77 -3.64
CA GLY A 5 -18.77 1.19 -4.87
C GLY A 5 -18.18 -0.20 -5.16
N ASN A 6 -18.98 -1.11 -5.70
CA ASN A 6 -18.59 -2.51 -5.94
C ASN A 6 -17.27 -2.65 -6.73
N SER A 7 -17.02 -1.76 -7.70
CA SER A 7 -15.79 -1.78 -8.49
C SER A 7 -14.55 -1.45 -7.65
N VAL A 8 -14.66 -0.47 -6.75
CA VAL A 8 -13.56 -0.05 -5.88
C VAL A 8 -13.32 -1.11 -4.81
N SER A 9 -14.40 -1.59 -4.19
CA SER A 9 -14.35 -2.71 -3.23
C SER A 9 -13.70 -3.95 -3.84
N GLY A 10 -14.08 -4.30 -5.08
CA GLY A 10 -13.49 -5.41 -5.83
C GLY A 10 -12.01 -5.22 -6.13
N ALA A 11 -11.58 -4.01 -6.52
CA ALA A 11 -10.18 -3.69 -6.77
C ALA A 11 -9.34 -3.82 -5.49
N LEU A 12 -9.76 -3.18 -4.40
CA LEU A 12 -9.06 -3.21 -3.11
C LEU A 12 -8.93 -4.62 -2.55
N ARG A 13 -10.03 -5.38 -2.52
CA ARG A 13 -10.05 -6.78 -2.06
C ARG A 13 -9.11 -7.65 -2.90
N THR A 14 -9.11 -7.46 -4.21
CA THR A 14 -8.27 -8.28 -5.11
C THR A 14 -6.80 -7.94 -4.95
N PHE A 15 -6.45 -6.65 -4.83
CA PHE A 15 -5.09 -6.23 -4.53
C PHE A 15 -4.59 -6.80 -3.21
N GLY A 16 -5.38 -6.68 -2.13
CA GLY A 16 -5.04 -7.26 -0.83
C GLY A 16 -4.85 -8.79 -0.89
N PHE A 17 -5.68 -9.50 -1.66
CA PHE A 17 -5.52 -10.93 -1.90
C PHE A 17 -4.20 -11.27 -2.60
N TRP A 18 -3.83 -10.53 -3.66
CA TRP A 18 -2.56 -10.76 -4.36
C TRP A 18 -1.34 -10.42 -3.50
N LEU A 19 -1.43 -9.33 -2.72
CA LEU A 19 -0.39 -8.94 -1.79
C LEU A 19 -0.15 -10.06 -0.77
N ALA A 20 -1.22 -10.52 -0.10
CA ALA A 20 -1.15 -11.58 0.91
C ALA A 20 -0.67 -12.93 0.34
N ASN A 21 -1.02 -13.24 -0.92
CA ASN A 21 -0.59 -14.47 -1.58
C ASN A 21 0.80 -14.40 -2.23
N GLY A 22 1.50 -13.26 -2.17
CA GLY A 22 2.80 -13.14 -2.81
C GLY A 22 2.74 -13.09 -4.35
N THR A 23 1.60 -12.71 -4.93
CA THR A 23 1.35 -12.72 -6.39
C THR A 23 1.12 -11.34 -7.03
N VAL A 24 1.32 -10.26 -6.27
CA VAL A 24 1.16 -8.88 -6.78
C VAL A 24 2.18 -8.51 -7.85
N GLY A 25 1.77 -7.69 -8.81
CA GLY A 25 2.70 -6.89 -9.60
C GLY A 25 3.48 -7.63 -10.68
N HIS A 26 2.96 -8.73 -11.23
CA HIS A 26 3.61 -9.40 -12.37
C HIS A 26 3.75 -8.42 -13.56
N PRO A 27 4.97 -8.20 -14.13
CA PRO A 27 6.24 -8.87 -13.87
C PRO A 27 7.23 -8.16 -12.93
N VAL A 28 6.90 -7.01 -12.39
CA VAL A 28 7.78 -6.21 -11.51
C VAL A 28 8.35 -7.04 -10.36
N LEU A 29 7.51 -7.84 -9.69
CA LEU A 29 7.89 -8.67 -8.54
C LEU A 29 8.07 -10.15 -8.87
N SER A 30 8.13 -10.53 -10.15
CA SER A 30 8.32 -11.93 -10.52
C SER A 30 9.66 -12.46 -10.01
N GLY A 31 9.59 -13.49 -9.16
CA GLY A 31 10.77 -14.10 -8.54
C GLY A 31 11.36 -13.31 -7.37
N ILE A 32 10.71 -12.22 -6.93
CA ILE A 32 11.12 -11.44 -5.77
C ILE A 32 10.32 -11.92 -4.55
N ASP A 33 11.00 -12.39 -3.51
CA ASP A 33 10.37 -12.62 -2.21
C ASP A 33 10.26 -11.30 -1.46
N TYR A 34 9.04 -10.80 -1.34
CA TYR A 34 8.72 -9.57 -0.61
C TYR A 34 7.96 -9.83 0.69
N SER A 35 7.97 -11.07 1.21
CA SER A 35 7.28 -11.41 2.45
C SER A 35 7.75 -10.59 3.66
N CYS A 36 8.94 -9.99 3.59
CA CYS A 36 9.47 -9.10 4.62
C CYS A 36 8.59 -7.86 4.89
N ILE A 37 7.85 -7.36 3.88
CA ILE A 37 7.02 -6.14 4.06
C ILE A 37 5.89 -6.37 5.07
N PHE A 38 5.45 -7.61 5.29
CA PHE A 38 4.40 -7.92 6.28
C PHE A 38 4.88 -7.77 7.73
N ARG A 39 6.19 -7.65 7.95
CA ARG A 39 6.77 -7.36 9.27
C ARG A 39 7.25 -5.92 9.40
N GLU A 40 7.17 -5.15 8.31
CA GLU A 40 7.56 -3.75 8.24
C GLU A 40 6.32 -2.89 7.93
N PRO A 41 5.65 -2.33 8.95
CA PRO A 41 4.41 -1.58 8.77
C PRO A 41 4.53 -0.44 7.76
N SER A 42 5.67 0.26 7.76
CA SER A 42 5.93 1.40 6.88
C SER A 42 5.97 1.01 5.40
N ALA A 43 6.56 -0.14 5.07
CA ALA A 43 6.65 -0.64 3.70
C ALA A 43 5.29 -1.12 3.18
N LEU A 44 4.53 -1.83 4.03
CA LEU A 44 3.18 -2.27 3.69
C LEU A 44 2.23 -1.08 3.50
N GLU A 45 2.30 -0.09 4.41
CA GLU A 45 1.52 1.14 4.34
C GLU A 45 1.81 1.90 3.04
N ALA A 46 3.09 2.07 2.67
CA ALA A 46 3.47 2.73 1.43
C ALA A 46 2.89 2.03 0.18
N ALA A 47 2.92 0.69 0.13
CA ALA A 47 2.34 -0.06 -0.99
C ALA A 47 0.81 0.13 -1.08
N MET A 48 0.12 0.13 0.06
CA MET A 48 -1.32 0.38 0.12
C MET A 48 -1.68 1.81 -0.27
N ALA A 49 -0.94 2.80 0.23
CA ALA A 49 -1.13 4.21 -0.10
C ALA A 49 -0.95 4.47 -1.59
N ILE A 50 0.13 3.97 -2.19
CA ILE A 50 0.36 4.12 -3.63
C ILE A 50 -0.74 3.46 -4.45
N TYR A 51 -1.20 2.27 -4.07
CA TYR A 51 -2.32 1.61 -4.77
C TYR A 51 -3.59 2.47 -4.71
N ALA A 52 -3.94 2.99 -3.53
CA ALA A 52 -5.11 3.81 -3.32
C ALA A 52 -5.03 5.16 -4.06
N ASN A 53 -3.89 5.85 -3.99
CA ASN A 53 -3.68 7.16 -4.59
C ASN A 53 -3.67 7.11 -6.12
N VAL A 54 -3.12 6.02 -6.71
CA VAL A 54 -3.04 5.86 -8.17
C VAL A 54 -4.34 5.33 -8.78
N LEU A 55 -5.22 4.72 -7.98
CA LEU A 55 -6.53 4.24 -8.45
C LEU A 55 -7.39 5.40 -8.96
N ARG A 56 -7.73 5.34 -10.24
CA ARG A 56 -8.64 6.28 -10.91
C ARG A 56 -10.03 5.67 -10.99
N ILE A 57 -11.02 6.50 -10.71
CA ILE A 57 -12.43 6.13 -10.68
C ILE A 57 -13.19 7.11 -11.58
N ASP A 58 -14.17 6.64 -12.35
CA ASP A 58 -15.08 7.50 -13.10
C ASP A 58 -16.27 8.00 -12.25
N GLU A 59 -17.11 8.85 -12.84
CA GLU A 59 -18.30 9.42 -12.19
C GLU A 59 -19.29 8.38 -11.69
N SER A 60 -19.28 7.16 -12.26
CA SER A 60 -20.15 6.05 -11.86
C SER A 60 -19.56 5.21 -10.71
N GLY A 61 -18.36 5.54 -10.23
CA GLY A 61 -17.67 4.76 -9.21
C GLY A 61 -16.93 3.53 -9.77
N ARG A 62 -16.67 3.48 -11.09
CA ARG A 62 -15.97 2.36 -11.72
C ARG A 62 -14.46 2.64 -11.80
N VAL A 63 -13.66 1.63 -11.45
CA VAL A 63 -12.20 1.70 -11.51
C VAL A 63 -11.71 1.63 -12.95
N LEU A 64 -10.82 2.55 -13.32
CA LEU A 64 -10.34 2.74 -14.70
C LEU A 64 -8.95 2.12 -14.97
N ASN A 65 -8.08 2.03 -13.96
CA ASN A 65 -6.66 1.71 -14.15
C ASN A 65 -6.07 0.73 -13.11
N PRO A 66 -6.76 -0.39 -12.76
CA PRO A 66 -6.36 -1.22 -11.62
C PRO A 66 -4.96 -1.83 -11.79
N ARG A 67 -4.58 -2.22 -13.02
CA ARG A 67 -3.24 -2.75 -13.33
C ARG A 67 -2.14 -1.69 -13.25
N ALA A 68 -2.44 -0.43 -13.54
CA ALA A 68 -1.47 0.64 -13.45
C ALA A 68 -1.19 0.97 -11.97
N ALA A 69 -2.24 1.06 -11.15
CA ALA A 69 -2.12 1.23 -9.71
C ALA A 69 -1.36 0.07 -9.05
N GLU A 70 -1.70 -1.17 -9.40
CA GLU A 70 -0.99 -2.36 -8.94
C GLU A 70 0.50 -2.31 -9.30
N ARG A 71 0.83 -1.95 -10.54
CA ARG A 71 2.22 -1.84 -10.98
C ARG A 71 2.99 -0.80 -10.16
N ARG A 72 2.41 0.37 -9.88
CA ARG A 72 3.07 1.42 -9.06
C ARG A 72 3.32 0.94 -7.63
N ALA A 73 2.34 0.28 -7.01
CA ALA A 73 2.53 -0.32 -5.70
C ALA A 73 3.63 -1.40 -5.70
N ALA A 74 3.67 -2.24 -6.75
CA ALA A 74 4.71 -3.26 -6.91
C ALA A 74 6.12 -2.67 -7.08
N GLN A 75 6.25 -1.52 -7.76
CA GLN A 75 7.52 -0.81 -7.86
C GLN A 75 7.99 -0.30 -6.49
N SER A 76 7.07 0.13 -5.63
CA SER A 76 7.40 0.54 -4.26
C SER A 76 7.89 -0.63 -3.42
N ILE A 77 7.18 -1.77 -3.48
CA ILE A 77 7.61 -3.01 -2.82
C ILE A 77 9.00 -3.43 -3.31
N ARG A 78 9.23 -3.40 -4.63
CA ARG A 78 10.53 -3.79 -5.19
C ARG A 78 11.65 -2.86 -4.77
N ALA A 79 11.43 -1.54 -4.78
CA ALA A 79 12.43 -0.57 -4.35
C ALA A 79 12.78 -0.72 -2.85
N TYR A 80 11.83 -1.21 -2.05
CA TYR A 80 12.07 -1.55 -0.66
C TYR A 80 12.94 -2.81 -0.51
N VAL A 81 12.62 -3.88 -1.23
CA VAL A 81 13.31 -5.19 -1.12
C VAL A 81 14.68 -5.20 -1.83
N ASP A 82 14.73 -4.65 -3.03
CA ASP A 82 15.92 -4.58 -3.88
C ASP A 82 16.39 -3.13 -3.98
N ARG A 83 17.41 -2.78 -3.17
CA ARG A 83 17.99 -1.44 -3.14
C ARG A 83 18.66 -1.02 -4.45
N THR A 84 18.90 -1.96 -5.38
CA THR A 84 19.44 -1.67 -6.71
C THR A 84 18.35 -1.33 -7.73
N TYR A 85 17.08 -1.60 -7.39
CA TYR A 85 15.96 -1.27 -8.24
C TYR A 85 15.67 0.24 -8.24
N VAL A 86 15.66 0.83 -9.43
CA VAL A 86 15.30 2.23 -9.64
C VAL A 86 13.90 2.30 -10.22
N VAL A 87 13.04 3.07 -9.55
CA VAL A 87 11.68 3.35 -10.02
C VAL A 87 11.75 4.39 -11.13
N ASP A 88 11.34 4.00 -12.32
CA ASP A 88 11.25 4.87 -13.50
C ASP A 88 9.83 4.77 -14.13
N PRO A 89 9.11 5.89 -14.30
CA PRO A 89 9.43 7.22 -13.76
C PRO A 89 9.41 7.23 -12.23
N PRO A 90 10.16 8.14 -11.57
CA PRO A 90 10.11 8.32 -10.12
C PRO A 90 8.67 8.50 -9.60
N PHE A 91 8.44 8.24 -8.33
CA PHE A 91 7.14 8.52 -7.73
C PHE A 91 6.89 10.02 -7.65
N GLU A 92 5.70 10.43 -8.05
CA GLU A 92 5.21 11.77 -7.78
C GLU A 92 4.83 11.91 -6.31
N SER A 93 4.92 13.12 -5.78
CA SER A 93 4.60 13.40 -4.36
C SER A 93 3.19 12.96 -3.95
N TRP A 94 2.22 13.07 -4.87
CA TRP A 94 0.85 12.63 -4.64
C TRP A 94 0.67 11.12 -4.66
N GLU A 95 1.55 10.37 -5.34
CA GLU A 95 1.49 8.90 -5.34
C GLU A 95 1.86 8.36 -3.96
N VAL A 96 2.83 8.98 -3.29
CA VAL A 96 3.37 8.53 -1.99
C VAL A 96 2.74 9.24 -0.78
N ALA A 97 1.80 10.15 -1.00
CA ALA A 97 1.17 10.89 0.08
C ALA A 97 0.41 9.96 1.03
N LEU A 98 0.71 10.06 2.32
CA LEU A 98 -0.07 9.43 3.38
C LEU A 98 -1.14 10.43 3.82
N HIS A 99 -2.39 10.18 3.40
CA HIS A 99 -3.53 10.97 3.83
C HIS A 99 -3.85 10.72 5.30
N GLU A 100 -4.50 11.68 5.95
CA GLU A 100 -4.81 11.60 7.38
C GLU A 100 -5.58 10.31 7.69
N PRO A 101 -5.19 9.58 8.76
CA PRO A 101 -5.98 8.45 9.21
C PRO A 101 -7.35 8.93 9.72
N PRO A 102 -8.34 8.02 9.85
CA PRO A 102 -9.58 8.34 10.53
C PRO A 102 -9.34 8.95 11.92
N GLY A 103 -10.25 9.81 12.37
CA GLY A 103 -10.13 10.41 13.70
C GLY A 103 -10.13 9.34 14.79
N LEU A 104 -9.43 9.58 15.91
CA LEU A 104 -9.36 8.63 17.03
C LEU A 104 -10.73 8.26 17.62
N SER A 105 -11.78 9.05 17.38
CA SER A 105 -13.15 8.71 17.80
C SER A 105 -13.82 7.65 16.93
N ASP A 106 -13.32 7.44 15.70
CA ASP A 106 -13.87 6.52 14.71
C ASP A 106 -13.13 5.18 14.68
N ILE A 107 -11.99 5.10 15.37
CA ILE A 107 -11.17 3.91 15.55
C ILE A 107 -11.08 3.58 17.04
N ASP A 108 -10.93 2.31 17.38
CA ASP A 108 -10.62 1.94 18.76
C ASP A 108 -9.30 2.62 19.16
N ALA A 109 -9.34 3.49 20.17
CA ALA A 109 -8.19 4.29 20.60
C ALA A 109 -6.99 3.39 20.98
N ASP A 110 -7.25 2.18 21.46
CA ASP A 110 -6.21 1.19 21.78
C ASP A 110 -5.53 0.63 20.51
N ALA A 111 -6.22 0.62 19.36
CA ALA A 111 -5.65 0.23 18.07
C ALA A 111 -4.78 1.32 17.44
N ALA A 112 -5.08 2.60 17.71
CA ALA A 112 -4.35 3.77 17.18
C ALA A 112 -2.99 4.00 17.86
N THR A 113 -2.78 3.43 19.04
CA THR A 113 -1.65 3.79 19.93
C THR A 113 -0.47 2.81 19.86
N ARG A 114 -0.37 1.90 18.88
CA ARG A 114 0.79 0.99 18.80
C ARG A 114 1.99 1.68 18.14
N PRO A 115 3.07 1.99 18.90
CA PRO A 115 4.28 2.46 18.29
C PRO A 115 5.01 1.28 17.64
N GLY A 116 5.59 1.50 16.47
CA GLY A 116 6.79 0.77 16.08
C GLY A 116 7.77 0.85 17.25
N SER A 117 7.91 -0.24 17.99
CA SER A 117 8.80 -0.33 19.14
C SER A 117 10.22 -0.37 18.59
N ASN A 118 10.83 0.79 18.42
CA ASN A 118 12.27 0.90 18.21
C ASN A 118 12.96 0.36 19.48
N PRO A 119 13.84 -0.65 19.39
CA PRO A 119 14.71 -1.01 20.49
C PRO A 119 15.76 0.09 20.67
N ASP A 120 16.37 0.16 21.85
CA ASP A 120 17.45 1.09 22.22
C ASP A 120 17.08 2.55 22.49
N GLY A 121 16.68 2.75 23.75
CA GLY A 121 16.82 4.02 24.45
C GLY A 121 16.94 3.76 25.95
N ALA A 122 18.15 3.92 26.49
CA ALA A 122 18.53 3.91 27.90
C ALA A 122 18.69 2.53 28.58
N ARG A 123 19.94 2.05 28.62
CA ARG A 123 20.62 1.81 29.89
C ARG A 123 22.06 2.31 29.82
N SER A 124 22.29 3.43 30.52
CA SER A 124 23.55 3.68 31.22
C SER A 124 23.69 2.71 32.39
#